data_AF-A0A7J9DXI5-F1
#
_entry.id   AF-A0A7J9DXI5-F1
#
_cell.length_a   1.000
_cell.length_b   1.000
_cell.length_c   1.000
_cell.angle_alpha   90.00
_cell.angle_beta   90.00
_cell.angle_gamma   90.00
#
_symmetry.space_group_name_H-M   'P 1'
#
loop_
_entity.id
_entity.type
_entity.pdbx_description
1 polymer ?
#
loop_
_entity_poly.entity_id
_entity_poly.type
_entity_poly.pdbx_seq_one_letter_code
_entity_poly.pdbx_strand_id
1 'polypeptide(L)'
;MAIVEFMLFVLTTTLGGMFLFGANDLITIFVALECFSLCSYQLSGYTKKDLRSNKATTKYLLINGASSSILVHGFSWLYGSPGGEIKLQEIVNGLINKQMYKSLIISIALIFVTVGIGFMLSPVPSHQWTPDVYEGVRFVR
;
A
#
# COMPACT_ATOMS: atom_id res chain seq x y z
N MET A 1 -28.80 -5.01 -4.29
CA MET A 1 -27.84 -3.90 -4.40
C MET A 1 -26.52 -4.22 -3.72
N ALA A 2 -26.51 -4.66 -2.45
CA ALA A 2 -25.26 -4.94 -1.71
C ALA A 2 -24.34 -6.03 -2.33
N ILE A 3 -24.89 -7.11 -2.91
CA ILE A 3 -24.07 -8.17 -3.53
C ILE A 3 -23.28 -7.69 -4.76
N VAL A 4 -23.84 -6.73 -5.51
CA VAL A 4 -23.20 -6.17 -6.71
C VAL A 4 -22.03 -5.28 -6.31
N GLU A 5 -22.21 -4.45 -5.28
CA GLU A 5 -21.14 -3.62 -4.71
C GLU A 5 -19.98 -4.49 -4.19
N PHE A 6 -20.30 -5.57 -3.48
CA PHE A 6 -19.30 -6.53 -3.01
C PHE A 6 -18.48 -7.12 -4.16
N MET A 7 -19.15 -7.65 -5.19
CA MET A 7 -18.48 -8.23 -6.36
C MET A 7 -17.65 -7.18 -7.12
N LEU A 8 -18.15 -5.94 -7.23
CA LEU A 8 -17.43 -4.84 -7.86
C LEU A 8 -16.13 -4.52 -7.11
N PHE A 9 -16.17 -4.44 -5.77
CA PHE A 9 -14.95 -4.22 -4.99
C PHE A 9 -13.96 -5.37 -5.13
N VAL A 10 -14.41 -6.63 -5.10
CA VAL A 10 -13.52 -7.80 -5.30
C VAL A 10 -12.87 -7.77 -6.69
N LEU A 11 -13.64 -7.50 -7.75
CA LEU A 11 -13.11 -7.36 -9.11
C LEU A 11 -12.14 -6.19 -9.23
N THR A 12 -12.43 -5.05 -8.59
CA THR A 12 -11.54 -3.88 -8.63
C THR A 12 -10.25 -4.14 -7.86
N THR A 13 -10.32 -4.82 -6.70
CA THR A 13 -9.13 -5.23 -5.95
C THR A 13 -8.25 -6.18 -6.77
N THR A 14 -8.84 -7.18 -7.44
CA THR A 14 -8.08 -8.12 -8.28
C THR A 14 -7.42 -7.42 -9.47
N LEU A 15 -8.14 -6.52 -10.15
CA LEU A 15 -7.57 -5.69 -11.22
C LEU A 15 -6.40 -4.83 -10.72
N GLY A 16 -6.56 -4.15 -9.59
CA GLY A 16 -5.50 -3.35 -8.97
C GLY A 16 -4.24 -4.19 -8.67
N GLY A 17 -4.43 -5.41 -8.17
CA GLY A 17 -3.34 -6.37 -7.97
C GLY A 17 -2.65 -6.77 -9.27
N MET A 18 -3.40 -7.03 -10.35
CA MET A 18 -2.82 -7.35 -11.67
C MET A 18 -1.99 -6.19 -12.23
N PHE A 19 -2.46 -4.95 -12.09
CA PHE A 19 -1.69 -3.76 -12.46
C PHE A 19 -0.41 -3.63 -11.65
N LEU A 20 -0.46 -3.93 -10.35
CA LEU A 20 0.71 -3.87 -9.48
C LEU A 20 1.82 -4.85 -9.93
N PHE A 21 1.45 -6.08 -10.33
CA PHE A 21 2.41 -7.05 -10.86
C PHE A 21 3.08 -6.62 -12.17
N GLY A 22 2.41 -5.81 -12.98
CA GLY A 22 2.93 -5.29 -14.25
C GLY A 22 3.59 -3.91 -14.17
N ALA A 23 3.63 -3.29 -12.99
CA ALA A 23 4.07 -1.91 -12.84
C ALA A 23 5.60 -1.79 -12.84
N ASN A 24 6.13 -0.95 -13.74
CA ASN A 24 7.57 -0.65 -13.86
C ASN A 24 7.95 0.77 -13.41
N ASP A 25 6.94 1.58 -13.07
CA ASP A 25 7.06 3.00 -12.76
C ASP A 25 6.57 3.26 -11.33
N LEU A 26 7.25 4.16 -10.60
CA LEU A 26 6.90 4.50 -9.21
C LEU A 26 5.44 4.92 -9.05
N ILE A 27 4.92 5.72 -9.98
CA ILE A 27 3.55 6.23 -9.96
C ILE A 27 2.56 5.09 -10.12
N THR A 28 2.79 4.21 -11.10
CA THR A 28 1.91 3.08 -11.38
C THR A 28 1.87 2.10 -10.20
N ILE A 29 3.03 1.85 -9.58
CA ILE A 29 3.13 1.04 -8.36
C ILE A 29 2.27 1.67 -7.26
N PHE A 30 2.44 2.97 -7.00
CA PHE A 30 1.70 3.65 -5.95
C PHE A 30 0.18 3.65 -6.20
N VAL A 31 -0.25 4.02 -7.40
CA VAL A 31 -1.68 4.11 -7.75
C VAL A 31 -2.35 2.74 -7.72
N ALA A 32 -1.70 1.71 -8.25
CA ALA A 32 -2.22 0.35 -8.21
C ALA A 32 -2.35 -0.18 -6.78
N LEU A 33 -1.35 0.07 -5.94
CA LEU A 33 -1.34 -0.30 -4.52
C LEU A 33 -2.43 0.41 -3.73
N GLU A 34 -2.64 1.72 -3.95
CA GLU A 34 -3.71 2.48 -3.30
C GLU A 34 -5.09 2.01 -3.75
N CYS A 35 -5.28 1.76 -5.05
CA CYS A 35 -6.55 1.24 -5.56
C CYS A 35 -6.90 -0.11 -4.93
N PHE A 36 -5.93 -1.02 -4.87
CA PHE A 36 -6.06 -2.31 -4.19
C PHE A 36 -6.44 -2.15 -2.71
N SER A 37 -5.78 -1.21 -2.01
CA SER A 37 -5.95 -1.02 -0.58
C SER A 37 -7.29 -0.36 -0.22
N LEU A 38 -7.69 0.67 -0.97
CA LEU A 38 -8.98 1.35 -0.79
C LEU A 38 -10.17 0.42 -0.98
N CYS A 39 -10.13 -0.45 -2.00
CA CYS A 39 -11.18 -1.45 -2.21
C CYS A 39 -11.22 -2.48 -1.07
N SER A 40 -10.06 -2.86 -0.53
CA SER A 40 -9.96 -3.75 0.62
C SER A 40 -10.54 -3.14 1.90
N TYR A 41 -10.38 -1.82 2.12
CA TYR A 41 -11.01 -1.11 3.25
C TYR A 41 -12.53 -1.12 3.15
N GLN A 42 -13.08 -0.90 1.95
CA GLN A 42 -14.53 -0.94 1.74
C GLN A 42 -15.08 -2.36 2.00
N LEU A 43 -14.32 -3.38 1.59
CA LEU A 43 -14.70 -4.77 1.79
C LEU A 43 -14.72 -5.18 3.28
N SER A 44 -13.78 -4.69 4.09
CA SER A 44 -13.75 -4.99 5.54
C SER A 44 -14.96 -4.40 6.29
N GLY A 45 -15.56 -3.33 5.75
CA GLY A 45 -16.67 -2.59 6.34
C GLY A 45 -18.05 -2.93 5.77
N TYR A 46 -18.15 -4.06 5.06
CA TYR A 46 -19.38 -4.42 4.36
C TYR A 46 -20.61 -4.52 5.30
N THR A 47 -20.42 -5.06 6.50
CA THR A 47 -21.49 -5.22 7.50
C THR A 47 -21.69 -3.93 8.33
N LYS A 48 -22.28 -2.91 7.70
CA LYS A 48 -22.45 -1.55 8.25
C LYS A 48 -23.15 -1.48 9.62
N LYS A 49 -24.02 -2.46 9.94
CA LYS A 49 -24.79 -2.52 11.19
C LYS A 49 -23.97 -3.08 12.37
N ASP A 50 -22.87 -3.78 12.10
CA ASP A 50 -22.03 -4.35 13.16
C ASP A 50 -20.96 -3.35 13.59
N LEU A 51 -21.04 -2.91 14.85
CA LEU A 51 -20.05 -2.01 15.46
C LEU A 51 -18.62 -2.57 15.38
N ARG A 52 -18.48 -3.90 15.39
CA ARG A 52 -17.19 -4.58 15.30
C ARG A 52 -16.54 -4.42 13.91
N SER A 53 -17.32 -4.60 12.84
CA SER A 53 -16.85 -4.44 11.46
C SER A 53 -16.49 -2.99 11.17
N ASN A 54 -17.27 -2.04 11.67
CA ASN A 54 -16.94 -0.61 11.56
C ASN A 54 -15.64 -0.26 12.31
N LYS A 55 -15.46 -0.76 13.54
CA LYS A 55 -14.23 -0.54 14.32
C LYS A 55 -13.00 -1.13 13.62
N ALA A 56 -13.12 -2.33 13.06
CA ALA A 56 -12.05 -2.97 12.29
C ALA A 56 -11.70 -2.16 11.04
N THR A 57 -12.70 -1.71 10.29
CA THR A 57 -12.51 -0.93 9.05
C THR A 57 -11.81 0.40 9.33
N THR A 58 -12.22 1.13 10.35
CA THR A 58 -11.57 2.39 10.72
C THR A 58 -10.11 2.18 11.14
N LYS A 59 -9.83 1.13 11.94
CA LYS A 59 -8.44 0.78 12.29
C LYS A 59 -7.62 0.43 11.07
N TYR A 60 -8.18 -0.38 10.17
CA TYR A 60 -7.50 -0.82 8.96
C TYR A 60 -7.17 0.37 8.05
N LEU A 61 -8.14 1.25 7.80
CA LEU A 61 -7.95 2.46 7.00
C LEU A 61 -6.89 3.39 7.58
N LEU A 62 -6.90 3.62 8.90
CA LEU A 62 -5.93 4.54 9.54
C LEU A 62 -4.50 4.02 9.48
N ILE A 63 -4.29 2.75 9.81
CA ILE A 63 -2.95 2.16 9.88
C ILE A 63 -2.34 2.05 8.48
N ASN A 64 -3.18 1.68 7.52
CA ASN A 64 -2.74 1.39 6.19
C ASN A 64 -2.65 2.69 5.34
N GLY A 65 -3.43 3.72 5.66
CA GLY A 65 -3.23 5.10 5.19
C GLY A 65 -1.98 5.79 5.75
N ALA A 66 -1.64 5.53 7.03
CA ALA A 66 -0.37 6.00 7.60
C ALA A 66 0.83 5.32 6.91
N SER A 67 0.72 4.01 6.64
CA SER A 67 1.70 3.25 5.87
C SER A 67 1.92 3.83 4.46
N SER A 68 0.83 4.09 3.73
CA SER A 68 0.86 4.72 2.42
C SER A 68 1.60 6.06 2.43
N SER A 69 1.34 6.89 3.44
CA SER A 69 2.00 8.19 3.58
C SER A 69 3.52 8.05 3.73
N ILE A 70 3.98 7.06 4.50
CA ILE A 70 5.42 6.76 4.66
C ILE A 70 6.01 6.26 3.34
N LEU A 71 5.28 5.40 2.61
CA LEU A 71 5.70 4.85 1.33
C LEU A 71 5.86 5.94 0.26
N VAL A 72 4.92 6.87 0.15
CA VAL A 72 5.00 8.03 -0.76
C VAL A 72 6.19 8.93 -0.44
N HIS A 73 6.50 9.15 0.84
CA HIS A 73 7.69 9.90 1.24
C HIS A 73 8.98 9.20 0.78
N GLY A 74 9.04 7.88 0.90
CA GLY A 74 10.15 7.07 0.36
C GLY A 74 10.28 7.22 -1.16
N PHE A 75 9.16 7.15 -1.89
CA PHE A 75 9.13 7.36 -3.34
C PHE A 75 9.54 8.77 -3.75
N SER A 76 9.14 9.80 -2.99
CA SER A 76 9.54 11.19 -3.25
C SER A 76 11.05 11.38 -3.18
N TRP A 77 11.74 10.75 -2.22
CA TRP A 77 13.20 10.82 -2.12
C TRP A 77 13.91 10.00 -3.20
N LEU A 78 13.36 8.82 -3.55
CA LEU A 78 13.87 8.02 -4.67
C LEU A 78 13.72 8.73 -6.02
N TYR A 79 12.65 9.48 -6.21
CA TYR A 79 12.43 10.30 -7.40
C TYR A 79 13.37 11.52 -7.45
N GLY A 80 13.54 12.22 -6.33
CA GLY A 80 14.29 13.48 -6.27
C GLY A 80 15.81 13.34 -6.40
N SER A 81 16.41 12.26 -5.89
CA SER A 81 17.89 12.12 -5.85
C SER A 81 18.55 11.84 -7.22
N PRO A 82 18.04 10.91 -8.06
CA PRO A 82 18.70 10.50 -9.31
C PRO A 82 18.52 11.50 -10.45
N GLY A 83 17.51 12.38 -10.40
CA GLY A 83 17.25 13.38 -11.44
C GLY A 83 15.80 13.54 -11.89
N GLY A 84 14.82 12.98 -11.16
CA GLY A 84 13.39 13.12 -11.50
C GLY A 84 12.87 12.06 -12.49
N GLU A 85 13.52 10.90 -12.56
CA GLU A 85 13.03 9.78 -13.38
C GLU A 85 11.99 8.96 -12.61
N ILE A 86 10.98 8.46 -13.33
CA ILE A 86 9.84 7.75 -12.74
C ILE A 86 10.00 6.23 -12.91
N LYS A 87 10.70 5.81 -13.98
CA LYS A 87 10.90 4.38 -14.27
C LYS A 87 11.96 3.78 -13.36
N LEU A 88 11.70 2.59 -12.85
CA LEU A 88 12.62 1.89 -11.94
C LEU A 88 14.01 1.67 -12.57
N GLN A 89 14.08 1.31 -13.86
CA GLN A 89 15.35 1.08 -14.55
C GLN A 89 16.19 2.36 -14.65
N GLU A 90 15.55 3.48 -14.96
CA GLU A 90 16.21 4.78 -15.09
C GLU A 90 16.70 5.30 -13.73
N ILE A 91 15.92 5.08 -12.67
CA ILE A 91 16.31 5.38 -11.28
C ILE A 91 17.57 4.60 -10.90
N VAL A 92 17.61 3.29 -11.16
CA VAL A 92 18.78 2.44 -10.86
C VAL A 92 20.01 2.92 -11.63
N ASN A 93 19.86 3.22 -12.92
CA ASN A 93 20.96 3.74 -13.73
C ASN A 93 21.46 5.10 -13.21
N GLY A 94 20.56 6.00 -12.81
CA GLY A 94 20.90 7.30 -12.23
C GLY A 94 21.64 7.17 -10.90
N LEU A 95 21.28 6.19 -10.06
CA LEU A 95 21.95 5.89 -8.79
C LEU A 95 23.38 5.37 -9.00
N ILE A 96 23.58 4.49 -9.99
CA ILE A 96 24.89 3.92 -10.34
C ILE A 96 25.81 5.01 -10.92
N ASN A 97 25.33 5.75 -11.91
CA ASN A 97 26.11 6.77 -12.62
C ASN A 97 26.60 7.88 -11.69
N LYS A 98 25.77 8.30 -10.73
CA LYS A 98 26.12 9.34 -9.75
C LYS A 98 26.82 8.80 -8.51
N GLN A 99 27.12 7.50 -8.44
CA GLN A 99 27.67 6.79 -7.27
C GLN A 99 26.91 7.07 -5.96
N MET A 100 25.60 7.34 -6.05
CA MET A 100 24.80 7.75 -4.89
C MET A 100 24.31 6.55 -4.05
N TYR A 101 24.65 5.32 -4.43
CA TYR A 101 24.25 4.11 -3.69
C TYR A 101 24.75 4.08 -2.23
N LYS A 102 25.77 4.88 -1.87
CA LYS A 102 26.24 5.05 -0.47
C LYS A 102 25.65 6.29 0.23
N SER A 103 24.84 7.09 -0.47
CA SER A 103 24.27 8.31 0.10
C SER A 103 23.27 7.97 1.20
N LEU A 104 23.38 8.70 2.31
CA LEU A 104 22.46 8.58 3.45
C LEU A 104 21.00 8.77 3.03
N ILE A 105 20.73 9.65 2.05
CA ILE A 105 19.37 9.95 1.58
C ILE A 105 18.70 8.73 0.98
N ILE A 106 19.44 7.95 0.17
CA ILE A 106 18.91 6.75 -0.48
C ILE A 106 18.70 5.62 0.52
N SER A 107 19.59 5.48 1.50
CA SER A 107 19.39 4.55 2.62
C SER A 107 18.11 4.86 3.40
N ILE A 108 17.86 6.14 3.71
CA ILE A 108 16.63 6.54 4.41
C ILE A 108 15.41 6.31 3.51
N ALA A 109 15.49 6.61 2.21
CA ALA A 109 14.39 6.35 1.28
C ALA A 109 14.03 4.87 1.20
N LEU A 110 15.03 3.98 1.15
CA LEU A 110 14.83 2.53 1.19
C LEU A 110 14.20 2.06 2.51
N ILE A 111 14.60 2.64 3.65
CA ILE A 111 13.99 2.35 4.95
C ILE A 111 12.50 2.73 4.93
N PHE A 112 12.15 3.92 4.42
CA PHE A 112 10.76 4.37 4.33
C PHE A 112 9.92 3.45 3.44
N VAL A 113 10.43 3.06 2.27
CA VAL A 113 9.76 2.10 1.37
C VAL A 113 9.58 0.75 2.06
N THR A 114 10.62 0.24 2.74
CA THR A 114 10.57 -1.05 3.43
C THR A 114 9.56 -1.03 4.58
N VAL A 115 9.51 0.07 5.35
CA VAL A 115 8.55 0.25 6.44
C VAL A 115 7.13 0.32 5.89
N GLY A 116 6.88 1.12 4.84
CA GLY A 116 5.56 1.21 4.21
C GLY A 116 5.07 -0.13 3.66
N ILE A 117 5.90 -0.85 2.91
CA ILE A 117 5.55 -2.18 2.42
C ILE A 117 5.37 -3.17 3.59
N GLY A 118 6.22 -3.07 4.62
CA GLY A 118 6.12 -3.89 5.83
C GLY A 118 4.77 -3.73 6.52
N PHE A 119 4.28 -2.51 6.73
CA PHE A 119 2.96 -2.31 7.34
C PHE A 119 1.81 -2.91 6.52
N MET A 120 1.93 -2.95 5.19
CA MET A 120 0.93 -3.59 4.32
C MET A 120 0.96 -5.12 4.35
N LEU A 121 2.15 -5.71 4.53
CA LEU A 121 2.35 -7.17 4.56
C LEU A 121 2.18 -7.79 5.96
N SER A 122 2.16 -6.97 7.01
CA SER A 122 2.06 -7.41 8.41
C SER A 122 3.11 -8.42 8.91
N PRO A 123 4.41 -8.32 8.56
CA PRO A 123 5.44 -9.09 9.24
C PRO A 123 5.61 -8.57 10.68
N VAL A 124 6.30 -9.35 11.53
CA VAL A 124 6.76 -8.86 12.84
C VAL A 124 7.73 -7.70 12.62
N PRO A 125 7.59 -6.54 13.28
CA PRO A 125 6.69 -6.18 14.40
C PRO A 125 5.36 -5.50 14.00
N SER A 126 5.12 -5.21 12.73
CA SER A 126 3.97 -4.42 12.22
C SER A 126 2.62 -5.15 12.14
N HIS A 127 2.48 -6.31 12.77
CA HIS A 127 1.29 -7.18 12.71
C HIS A 127 0.16 -6.82 13.70
N GLN A 128 0.33 -5.75 14.49
CA GLN A 128 -0.58 -5.39 15.59
C GLN A 128 -2.04 -5.21 15.16
N TRP A 129 -2.26 -4.78 13.91
CA TRP A 129 -3.59 -4.52 13.36
C TRP A 129 -4.28 -5.77 12.81
N THR A 130 -3.50 -6.77 12.39
CA THR A 130 -3.97 -7.99 11.73
C THR A 130 -5.02 -8.75 12.56
N PRO A 131 -4.81 -9.11 13.84
CA PRO A 131 -5.79 -9.89 14.58
C PRO A 131 -7.14 -9.17 14.74
N ASP A 132 -7.11 -7.87 15.04
CA ASP A 132 -8.31 -7.04 15.22
C ASP A 132 -9.14 -6.94 13.94
N VAL A 133 -8.48 -6.75 12.79
CA VAL A 133 -9.16 -6.58 11.51
C VAL A 133 -9.76 -7.90 11.04
N TYR A 134 -9.01 -8.99 11.11
CA TYR A 134 -9.51 -10.31 10.70
C TYR A 134 -10.67 -10.79 11.58
N GLU A 135 -10.65 -10.50 12.89
CA GLU A 135 -11.74 -10.89 13.78
C GLU A 135 -13.00 -10.01 13.64
N GLY A 136 -12.83 -8.76 13.21
CA GLY A 136 -13.92 -7.81 13.02
C GLY A 136 -14.68 -7.99 11.70
N VAL A 137 -14.04 -8.58 10.70
CA VAL A 137 -14.64 -8.82 9.39
C VAL A 137 -15.47 -10.12 9.44
N ARG A 138 -16.79 -10.00 9.32
CA ARG A 138 -17.70 -11.13 9.13
C ARG A 138 -18.39 -11.00 7.78
N PHE A 139 -18.14 -11.98 6.91
CA PHE A 139 -18.76 -12.04 5.59
C PHE A 139 -20.05 -12.87 5.56
N VAL A 140 -20.39 -13.59 6.64
CA VAL A 140 -21.60 -14.41 6.71
C VAL A 140 -22.20 -14.38 8.12
N ARG A 141 -23.43 -13.83 8.22
CA ARG A 141 -24.45 -14.23 9.17
C ARG A 141 -25.83 -13.94 8.59
#